data_AF-A0A3M3JMJ4-F1
#
_entry.id   AF-A0A3M3JMJ4-F1
#
_cell.length_a   1.000
_cell.length_b   1.000
_cell.length_c   1.000
_cell.angle_alpha   90.00
_cell.angle_beta   90.00
_cell.angle_gamma   90.00
#
_symmetry.space_group_name_H-M   'P 1'
#
loop_
_entity.id
_entity.type
_entity.pdbx_description
1 polymer ?
#
loop_
_entity_poly.entity_id
_entity_poly.type
_entity_poly.pdbx_seq_one_letter_code
_entity_poly.pdbx_strand_id
1 'polypeptide(L)'
;MMKLRGLYAITDSQLLSGKFLSYVEAALDGGVTLLQYRDKTGDDSRRLREATELLKLCERYKTRLIINDDAELAARLGVGVHL
;
A
#
# COMPACT_ATOMS: atom_id res chain seq x y z
N MET A 1 11.90 -4.83 19.59
CA MET A 1 11.06 -5.05 18.39
C MET A 1 9.66 -4.48 18.66
N MET A 2 9.18 -3.49 17.90
CA MET A 2 7.79 -3.04 18.04
C MET A 2 6.85 -4.11 17.48
N LYS A 3 5.86 -4.54 18.28
CA LYS A 3 4.85 -5.50 17.84
C LYS A 3 3.78 -4.77 17.02
N LEU A 4 3.59 -5.16 15.76
CA LEU A 4 2.51 -4.64 14.91
C LEU A 4 1.15 -5.06 15.47
N ARG A 5 0.18 -4.13 15.48
CA ARG A 5 -1.18 -4.34 16.00
C ARG A 5 -2.19 -3.56 15.14
N GLY A 6 -3.43 -4.05 15.10
CA GLY A 6 -4.52 -3.44 14.34
C GLY A 6 -4.83 -4.21 13.05
N LEU A 7 -5.63 -3.58 12.19
CA LEU A 7 -6.10 -4.19 10.95
C LEU A 7 -5.04 -4.03 9.85
N TYR A 8 -4.67 -5.16 9.23
CA TYR A 8 -3.73 -5.22 8.12
C TYR A 8 -4.48 -5.54 6.82
N ALA A 9 -4.56 -4.55 5.93
CA ALA A 9 -5.19 -4.70 4.63
C ALA A 9 -4.15 -4.97 3.54
N ILE A 10 -4.51 -5.79 2.56
CA ILE A 10 -3.69 -6.09 1.37
C ILE A 10 -4.50 -5.68 0.15
N THR A 11 -3.91 -4.87 -0.73
CA THR A 11 -4.58 -4.42 -1.94
C THR A 11 -4.59 -5.52 -3.01
N ASP A 12 -5.58 -5.50 -3.88
CA ASP A 12 -5.56 -6.24 -5.14
C ASP A 12 -5.79 -5.28 -6.30
N SER A 13 -4.71 -4.85 -6.95
CA SER A 13 -4.79 -3.84 -8.02
C SER A 13 -5.60 -4.29 -9.24
N GLN A 14 -5.73 -5.60 -9.48
CA GLN A 14 -6.52 -6.14 -10.60
C GLN A 14 -8.02 -6.06 -10.32
N LEU A 15 -8.44 -6.36 -9.09
CA LEU A 15 -9.86 -6.29 -8.69
C LEU A 15 -10.40 -4.86 -8.58
N LEU A 16 -9.51 -3.88 -8.50
CA LEU A 16 -9.84 -2.51 -8.11
C LEU A 16 -9.75 -1.49 -9.26
N SER A 17 -9.62 -1.94 -10.51
CA SER A 17 -9.48 -1.09 -11.70
C SER A 17 -10.57 -0.01 -11.76
N GLY A 18 -10.16 1.27 -11.69
CA GLY A 18 -11.04 2.45 -11.76
C GLY A 18 -11.55 3.01 -10.43
N LYS A 19 -11.46 2.26 -9.31
CA LYS A 19 -11.88 2.70 -7.96
C LYS A 19 -10.85 2.40 -6.86
N PHE A 20 -9.61 2.12 -7.25
CA PHE A 20 -8.55 1.68 -6.35
C PHE A 20 -8.36 2.58 -5.13
N LEU A 21 -8.14 3.88 -5.35
CA LEU A 21 -7.89 4.81 -4.26
C LEU A 21 -9.09 4.99 -3.34
N SER A 22 -10.31 5.02 -3.87
CA SER A 22 -11.52 5.21 -3.04
C SER A 22 -11.81 4.01 -2.15
N TYR A 23 -11.54 2.79 -2.61
CA TYR A 23 -11.66 1.61 -1.76
C TYR A 23 -10.57 1.55 -0.68
N VAL A 24 -9.35 1.97 -1.01
CA VAL A 24 -8.29 2.08 0.00
C VAL A 24 -8.64 3.15 1.03
N GLU A 25 -9.14 4.31 0.60
CA GLU A 25 -9.56 5.39 1.51
C GLU A 25 -10.68 4.92 2.45
N ALA A 26 -11.70 4.21 1.93
CA ALA A 26 -12.74 3.62 2.76
C ALA A 26 -12.19 2.58 3.78
N ALA A 27 -11.17 1.80 3.40
CA ALA A 27 -10.52 0.88 4.33
C ALA A 27 -9.74 1.63 5.43
N LEU A 28 -9.08 2.73 5.07
CA LEU A 28 -8.37 3.60 6.02
C LEU A 28 -9.34 4.29 6.98
N ASP A 29 -10.49 4.76 6.50
CA ASP A 29 -11.58 5.26 7.35
C ASP A 29 -12.07 4.19 8.34
N GLY A 30 -12.01 2.91 7.94
CA GLY A 30 -12.32 1.75 8.78
C GLY A 30 -11.26 1.41 9.84
N GLY A 31 -10.15 2.16 9.92
CA GLY A 31 -9.12 1.98 10.94
C GLY A 31 -8.03 0.96 10.59
N VAL A 32 -7.76 0.76 9.30
CA VAL A 32 -6.55 0.04 8.85
C VAL A 32 -5.30 0.72 9.43
N THR A 33 -4.40 -0.07 10.01
CA THR A 33 -3.14 0.42 10.59
C THR A 33 -1.91 0.04 9.77
N LEU A 34 -2.06 -0.99 8.93
CA LEU A 34 -1.07 -1.41 7.95
C LEU A 34 -1.76 -1.64 6.60
N LEU A 35 -1.17 -1.12 5.53
CA LEU A 35 -1.62 -1.34 4.16
C LEU A 35 -0.48 -1.95 3.35
N GLN A 36 -0.71 -3.10 2.73
CA GLN A 36 0.23 -3.70 1.79
C GLN A 36 -0.22 -3.42 0.35
N TYR A 37 0.64 -2.74 -0.41
CA TYR A 37 0.50 -2.65 -1.85
C TYR A 37 0.99 -3.93 -2.50
N ARG A 38 0.06 -4.67 -3.11
CA ARG A 38 0.34 -5.91 -3.84
C ARG A 38 -0.16 -5.81 -5.27
N ASP A 39 0.80 -5.81 -6.19
CA ASP A 39 0.59 -5.84 -7.63
C ASP A 39 1.63 -6.76 -8.26
N LYS A 40 1.17 -7.84 -8.92
CA LYS A 40 2.01 -8.86 -9.56
C LYS A 40 2.19 -8.65 -11.08
N THR A 41 1.73 -7.52 -11.60
CA THR A 41 1.97 -7.15 -13.00
C THR A 41 3.38 -6.58 -13.18
N GLY A 42 3.88 -6.57 -14.41
CA GLY A 42 5.16 -5.96 -14.76
C GLY A 42 5.09 -4.47 -15.16
N ASP A 43 4.02 -3.75 -14.80
CA ASP A 43 3.87 -2.33 -15.14
C ASP A 43 4.49 -1.43 -14.07
N ASP A 44 5.81 -1.30 -14.09
CA ASP A 44 6.57 -0.56 -13.07
C ASP A 44 6.18 0.91 -12.98
N SER A 45 5.82 1.51 -14.12
CA SER A 45 5.38 2.91 -14.17
C SER A 45 4.06 3.09 -13.43
N ARG A 46 3.09 2.20 -13.63
CA ARG A 46 1.83 2.23 -12.88
C ARG A 46 2.05 1.90 -11.41
N ARG A 47 2.86 0.88 -11.11
CA ARG A 47 3.16 0.46 -9.73
C ARG A 47 3.78 1.59 -8.92
N LEU A 48 4.74 2.32 -9.50
CA LEU A 48 5.32 3.49 -8.87
C LEU A 48 4.30 4.61 -8.62
N ARG A 49 3.44 4.92 -9.61
CA ARG A 49 2.40 5.94 -9.46
C ARG A 49 1.42 5.58 -8.35
N GLU A 50 0.89 4.36 -8.37
CA GLU A 50 -0.05 3.87 -7.36
C GLU A 50 0.57 3.86 -5.97
N ALA A 51 1.76 3.28 -5.80
CA ALA A 51 2.44 3.22 -4.52
C ALA A 51 2.77 4.62 -3.96
N THR A 52 3.10 5.59 -4.83
CA THR A 52 3.29 6.99 -4.44
C THR A 52 2.00 7.64 -3.91
N GLU A 53 0.88 7.42 -4.60
CA GLU A 53 -0.41 7.96 -4.15
C GLU A 53 -0.88 7.29 -2.86
N LEU A 54 -0.66 5.98 -2.71
CA LEU A 54 -0.91 5.25 -1.48
C LEU A 54 -0.06 5.74 -0.32
N LEU A 55 1.21 6.09 -0.55
CA LEU A 55 2.08 6.63 0.49
C LEU A 55 1.51 7.93 1.05
N LYS A 56 1.18 8.88 0.17
CA LYS A 56 0.57 10.16 0.57
C LYS A 56 -0.73 9.95 1.34
N LEU A 57 -1.56 9.00 0.91
CA LEU A 57 -2.81 8.68 1.59
C LEU A 57 -2.54 8.06 2.97
N CYS A 58 -1.66 7.07 3.06
CA CYS A 58 -1.29 6.42 4.32
C CYS A 58 -0.71 7.39 5.34
N GLU A 59 0.09 8.38 4.91
CA GLU A 59 0.62 9.45 5.77
C GLU A 59 -0.48 10.26 6.44
N ARG A 60 -1.53 10.65 5.69
CA ARG A 60 -2.70 11.37 6.24
C ARG A 60 -3.40 10.57 7.34
N TYR A 61 -3.50 9.25 7.15
CA TYR A 61 -4.18 8.33 8.05
C TYR A 61 -3.28 7.70 9.12
N LYS A 62 -1.99 8.08 9.18
CA LYS A 62 -0.99 7.48 10.08
C LYS A 62 -0.90 5.94 9.95
N THR A 63 -1.14 5.46 8.74
CA THR A 63 -1.07 4.04 8.38
C THR A 63 0.31 3.72 7.81
N ARG A 64 0.83 2.52 8.10
CA ARG A 64 2.11 2.08 7.52
C ARG A 64 1.87 1.44 6.15
N LEU A 65 2.51 1.97 5.11
CA LEU A 65 2.57 1.33 3.80
C LEU A 65 3.68 0.28 3.75
N ILE A 66 3.38 -0.86 3.13
CA ILE A 66 4.32 -1.96 2.85
C ILE A 66 4.22 -2.33 1.38
N ILE A 67 5.34 -2.51 0.69
CA ILE A 67 5.36 -3.01 -0.70
C ILE A 67 5.56 -4.53 -0.68
N ASN A 68 4.77 -5.24 -1.47
CA ASN A 68 4.90 -6.69 -1.64
C ASN A 68 5.96 -7.05 -2.69
N ASP A 69 6.87 -7.97 -2.38
CA ASP A 69 7.87 -8.62 -3.25
C ASP A 69 8.88 -7.70 -3.96
N ASP A 70 8.77 -6.38 -3.83
CA ASP A 70 9.59 -5.41 -4.57
C ASP A 70 10.36 -4.50 -3.60
N ALA A 71 11.55 -4.98 -3.22
CA ALA A 71 12.45 -4.27 -2.31
C ALA A 71 13.01 -2.97 -2.93
N GLU A 72 13.17 -2.91 -4.26
CA GLU A 72 13.65 -1.70 -4.93
C GLU A 72 12.61 -0.58 -4.87
N LEU A 73 11.35 -0.90 -5.21
CA LEU A 73 10.24 0.04 -5.08
C LEU A 73 10.04 0.49 -3.62
N ALA A 74 10.13 -0.44 -2.66
CA ALA A 74 10.07 -0.12 -1.24
C ALA A 74 11.17 0.87 -0.82
N ALA A 75 12.42 0.61 -1.24
CA ALA A 75 13.56 1.45 -0.94
C ALA A 75 13.42 2.85 -1.57
N ARG A 76 12.96 2.93 -2.82
CA ARG A 76 12.72 4.21 -3.53
C ARG A 76 11.69 5.09 -2.81
N LEU A 77 10.71 4.48 -2.14
CA LEU A 77 9.66 5.18 -1.40
C LEU A 77 9.95 5.33 0.10
N GLY A 78 11.01 4.70 0.61
CA GLY A 78 11.35 4.74 2.04
C GLY A 78 10.36 3.98 2.93
N VAL A 79 9.73 2.92 2.42
CA VAL A 79 8.71 2.13 3.13
C VAL A 79 9.17 0.68 3.38
N GLY A 80 8.38 -0.08 4.15
CA GLY A 80 8.66 -1.48 4.41
C GLY A 80 8.43 -2.39 3.20
N VAL A 81 9.05 -3.57 3.21
CA VAL A 81 8.83 -4.64 2.22
C VAL A 81 8.29 -5.90 2.90
N HIS A 82 7.44 -6.65 2.21
CA HIS A 82 7.01 -8.00 2.57
C HIS A 82 7.52 -9.00 1.52
N LEU A 83 8.11 -10.10 1.97
CA LEU A 83 8.73 -11.17 1.18
C LEU A 83 8.18 -12.54 1.61
#